data_AF-A0AA90T516-F1
#
_entry.id   AF-A0AA90T516-F1
#
_cell.length_a   1.000
_cell.length_b   1.000
_cell.length_c   1.000
_cell.angle_alpha   90.00
_cell.angle_beta   90.00
_cell.angle_gamma   90.00
#
_symmetry.space_group_name_H-M   'P 1'
#
loop_
_entity.id
_entity.type
_entity.pdbx_description
1 polymer ?
#
loop_
_entity_poly.entity_id
_entity_poly.type
_entity_poly.pdbx_seq_one_letter_code
_entity_poly.pdbx_strand_id
1 'polypeptide(L)' 'MKMKKNLNPIQAALLKKHINKFEEKNGILTEAFTIDGDAGMILYRFVSSNKTVEGAMHAYFGYASPFDEGL' A
#
# COMPACT_ATOMS: atom_id res chain seq x y z
N MET A 1 -13.27 9.54 16.49
CA MET A 1 -13.56 9.08 15.12
C MET A 1 -12.26 9.09 14.34
N LYS A 2 -11.75 7.94 13.88
CA LYS A 2 -10.60 7.93 12.97
C LYS A 2 -11.08 8.30 11.57
N MET A 3 -10.48 9.32 10.95
CA MET A 3 -10.89 9.81 9.63
C MET A 3 -10.09 9.11 8.53
N LYS A 4 -10.77 8.71 7.44
CA LYS A 4 -10.09 8.29 6.21
C LYS A 4 -9.39 9.50 5.60
N LYS A 5 -8.11 9.37 5.31
CA LYS A 5 -7.32 10.37 4.58
C LYS A 5 -6.87 9.82 3.24
N ASN A 6 -6.86 10.68 2.23
CA ASN A 6 -6.23 10.37 0.96
C ASN A 6 -4.74 10.10 1.15
N LEU A 7 -4.21 9.29 0.23
CA LEU A 7 -2.79 8.98 0.18
C LEU A 7 -1.99 10.22 -0.23
N ASN A 8 -0.93 10.49 0.52
CA ASN A 8 0.11 11.41 0.08
C ASN A 8 0.87 10.80 -1.12
N PRO A 9 1.51 11.62 -1.97
CA PRO A 9 2.19 11.15 -3.18
C PRO A 9 3.24 10.06 -2.90
N ILE A 10 3.95 10.14 -1.77
CA ILE A 10 4.94 9.12 -1.36
C ILE A 10 4.26 7.80 -0.99
N GLN A 11 3.11 7.84 -0.29
CA GLN A 11 2.32 6.66 0.04
C GLN A 11 1.75 6.01 -1.22
N ALA A 12 1.27 6.81 -2.16
CA ALA A 12 0.80 6.32 -3.46
C ALA A 12 1.92 5.63 -4.26
N ALA A 13 3.14 6.18 -4.24
CA ALA A 13 4.30 5.57 -4.88
C ALA A 13 4.68 4.23 -4.23
N LEU A 14 4.67 4.15 -2.89
CA LEU A 14 4.93 2.92 -2.14
C LEU A 14 3.87 1.84 -2.45
N LEU A 15 2.60 2.21 -2.44
CA LEU A 15 1.50 1.32 -2.79
C LEU A 15 1.64 0.80 -4.23
N LYS A 16 1.97 1.67 -5.19
CA LYS A 16 2.20 1.27 -6.58
C LYS A 16 3.37 0.28 -6.69
N LYS A 17 4.47 0.50 -5.98
CA LYS A 17 5.62 -0.44 -5.94
C LYS A 17 5.22 -1.78 -5.32
N HIS A 18 4.42 -1.75 -4.25
CA HIS A 18 3.93 -2.94 -3.57
C HIS A 18 3.02 -3.78 -4.48
N ILE A 19 2.01 -3.17 -5.11
CA ILE A 19 1.10 -3.85 -6.05
C ILE A 19 1.87 -4.44 -7.24
N ASN A 20 2.86 -3.71 -7.77
CA ASN A 20 3.68 -4.22 -8.87
C ASN A 20 4.48 -5.48 -8.50
N LYS A 21 4.83 -5.68 -7.22
CA LYS A 21 5.47 -6.92 -6.74
C LYS A 21 4.51 -8.12 -6.70
N PHE A 22 3.19 -7.92 -6.66
CA PHE A 22 2.22 -9.02 -6.70
C PHE A 22 2.05 -9.62 -8.11
N GLU A 23 2.80 -9.14 -9.11
CA GLU A 23 2.71 -9.53 -10.52
C GLU A 23 1.27 -9.48 -11.10
N GLU A 24 0.37 -8.79 -10.41
CA GLU A 24 -1.05 -8.75 -10.75
C GLU A 24 -1.27 -7.61 -11.76
N LYS A 25 -0.74 -7.82 -12.98
CA LYS A 25 -0.69 -6.81 -14.06
C LYS A 25 -2.07 -6.35 -14.59
N ASN A 26 -3.15 -7.05 -14.23
CA ASN A 26 -4.49 -6.83 -14.78
C ASN A 26 -5.53 -6.37 -13.77
N GLY A 27 -5.18 -6.20 -12.49
CA GLY A 27 -6.15 -5.65 -11.56
C GLY A 27 -6.12 -4.14 -11.50
N ILE A 28 -7.22 -3.59 -11.03
CA ILE A 28 -7.49 -2.17 -10.94
C ILE A 28 -7.52 -1.83 -9.45
N LEU A 29 -6.70 -0.85 -9.04
CA LEU A 29 -6.77 -0.28 -7.71
C LEU A 29 -8.06 0.54 -7.61
N THR A 30 -9.02 0.07 -6.82
CA THR A 30 -10.36 0.67 -6.71
C THR A 30 -10.47 1.63 -5.53
N GLU A 31 -9.83 1.31 -4.40
CA GLU A 31 -9.84 2.15 -3.22
C GLU A 31 -8.48 2.09 -2.56
N ALA A 32 -7.97 3.24 -2.09
CA ALA A 32 -6.77 3.27 -1.28
C ALA A 32 -6.76 4.51 -0.39
N PHE A 33 -6.60 4.30 0.92
CA PHE A 33 -6.64 5.37 1.92
C PHE A 33 -5.77 5.04 3.13
N THR A 34 -5.49 6.07 3.91
CA THR A 34 -4.86 5.94 5.22
C THR A 34 -5.84 6.32 6.31
N ILE A 35 -5.55 5.89 7.53
CA ILE A 35 -6.36 6.24 8.69
C ILE A 35 -5.55 7.19 9.57
N ASP A 36 -6.15 8.34 9.88
CA ASP A 36 -5.52 9.32 10.77
C ASP A 36 -5.35 8.74 12.18
N GLY A 37 -4.13 8.88 12.74
CA GLY A 37 -3.74 8.28 14.02
C GLY A 37 -3.24 6.84 13.95
N ASP A 38 -3.10 6.27 12.74
CA ASP A 38 -2.40 5.00 12.49
C ASP A 38 -1.01 5.27 11.90
N ALA A 39 0.00 4.47 12.25
CA ALA A 39 1.43 4.73 12.04
C ALA A 39 1.91 4.67 10.57
N GLY A 40 1.09 5.11 9.62
CA GLY A 40 1.36 5.04 8.18
C GLY A 40 0.74 3.82 7.51
N MET A 41 -0.33 3.25 8.06
CA MET A 41 -1.00 2.12 7.43
C MET A 41 -1.84 2.56 6.22
N ILE A 42 -1.53 1.99 5.06
CA ILE A 42 -2.26 2.14 3.81
C ILE A 42 -3.17 0.94 3.65
N LEU A 43 -4.47 1.18 3.58
CA LEU A 43 -5.48 0.19 3.23
C LEU A 43 -5.78 0.33 1.75
N TYR A 44 -5.79 -0.79 1.03
CA TYR A 44 -6.07 -0.79 -0.40
C TYR A 44 -6.95 -1.96 -0.80
N ARG A 45 -7.78 -1.71 -1.82
CA ARG A 45 -8.61 -2.71 -2.48
C ARG A 45 -8.28 -2.75 -3.96
N PHE A 46 -7.85 -3.91 -4.40
CA PHE A 46 -7.47 -4.19 -5.77
C PHE A 46 -8.42 -5.25 -6.34
N VAL A 47 -9.02 -4.98 -7.49
CA VAL A 47 -9.94 -5.90 -8.15
C VAL A 47 -9.31 -6.38 -9.44
N SER A 48 -9.05 -7.67 -9.53
CA SER A 48 -8.58 -8.35 -10.73
C SER A 48 -9.68 -9.28 -11.25
N SER A 49 -9.67 -9.61 -12.54
CA SER A 49 -10.75 -10.35 -13.22
C SER A 49 -11.20 -11.63 -12.52
N ASN A 50 -10.32 -12.24 -11.71
CA ASN A 50 -10.60 -13.49 -11.00
C ASN A 50 -10.65 -13.36 -9.47
N LYS A 51 -10.35 -12.19 -8.89
CA LYS A 51 -10.31 -12.01 -7.43
C LYS A 51 -10.29 -10.54 -7.01
N THR A 52 -10.90 -10.26 -5.86
CA THR A 52 -10.70 -9.02 -5.12
C THR A 52 -9.67 -9.27 -4.04
N VAL A 53 -8.62 -8.46 -4.01
CA VAL A 53 -7.56 -8.48 -3.00
C VAL A 53 -7.71 -7.22 -2.14
N GLU A 54 -8.02 -7.43 -0.87
CA GLU A 54 -8.00 -6.37 0.15
C GLU A 54 -6.74 -6.54 0.99
N GLY A 55 -5.93 -5.49 1.04
CA GLY A 55 -4.62 -5.52 1.69
C GLY A 55 -4.41 -4.31 2.58
N ALA A 56 -3.58 -4.53 3.60
CA ALA A 56 -3.02 -3.46 4.41
C ALA A 56 -1.50 -3.49 4.25
N MET A 57 -0.92 -2.33 3.95
CA MET A 57 0.52 -2.15 3.89
C MET A 57 0.94 -1.10 4.91
N HIS A 58 1.97 -1.38 5.67
CA HIS A 58 2.59 -0.37 6.53
C HIS A 58 3.57 0.47 5.70
N ALA A 59 3.24 1.73 5.44
CA ALA A 59 4.17 2.68 4.83
C ALA A 59 5.05 3.30 5.92
N TYR A 60 6.07 2.57 6.36
CA TYR A 60 7.12 3.10 7.22
C TYR A 60 7.89 4.19 6.46
N PHE A 61 7.77 5.45 6.89
CA PHE A 61 8.49 6.60 6.31
C PHE A 61 9.93 6.76 6.83
N GLY A 62 10.50 5.76 7.51
CA GLY A 62 11.65 5.99 8.40
C GLY A 62 12.82 5.03 8.36
N TYR A 63 12.80 3.91 7.61
CA TYR A 63 13.98 3.06 7.49
C TYR A 63 14.06 2.46 6.09
N ALA A 64 15.10 2.85 5.35
CA ALA A 64 15.81 1.84 4.58
C ALA A 64 16.11 0.71 5.56
N SER A 65 15.45 -0.44 5.41
CA SER A 65 15.83 -1.62 6.17
C SER A 65 17.31 -1.89 5.88
N PRO A 66 18.22 -1.94 6.87
CA PRO A 66 19.59 -2.42 6.65
C PRO A 66 19.65 -3.94 6.35
N PHE A 67 18.52 -4.59 6.07
CA PHE A 67 18.44 -6.03 5.78
C PHE A 67 18.62 -6.37 4.29
N ASP A 68 19.08 -5.43 3.46
CA ASP A 68 19.47 -5.69 2.07
C ASP A 68 21.01 -5.64 1.84
N GLU A 69 21.81 -5.62 2.91
CA GLU A 69 23.25 -5.96 2.85
C GLU A 69 23.48 -7.26 3.64
N GLY A 70 23.46 -8.39 2.94
CA GLY A 70 23.76 -9.67 3.57
C GLY A 70 23.36 -10.89 2.77
N LEU A 71 23.90 -11.04 1.55
CA LEU A 71 24.13 -12.33 0.91
C LEU A 71 25.51 -12.30 0.23
#